data_AF-A0A1Q5CX14-F1
#
_entry.id   AF-A0A1Q5CX14-F1
#
_cell.length_a   1.000
_cell.length_b   1.000
_cell.length_c   1.000
_cell.angle_alpha   90.00
_cell.angle_beta   90.00
_cell.angle_gamma   90.00
#
_symmetry.space_group_name_H-M   'P 1'
#
loop_
_entity.id
_entity.type
_entity.pdbx_description
1 polymer ?
#
loop_
_entity_poly.entity_id
_entity_poly.type
_entity_poly.pdbx_seq_one_letter_code
_entity_poly.pdbx_strand_id
1 'polypeptide(L)'
;MTITSPSLAVLWRDLRPSGPPVAHTFRSGYADRWVRFHTLPGSKRYPETAGEYATVLERHNAILDELFPGTDVFVVTADWAATADGPAHHPEPRRTLHADGIHWWTDSDTADPDPDFHVHMRLYADRRPWRPGCVDELLRAVADDRLAEVFLTDTGLRRIHHPYDGGADVVLATPAERDRFANRYVEWLPT
;
A
#
# COMPACT_ATOMS: atom_id res chain seq x y z
N MET A 1 -8.81 -25.52 -18.74
CA MET A 1 -9.65 -25.13 -17.59
C MET A 1 -8.99 -23.91 -16.97
N THR A 2 -9.45 -22.71 -17.30
CA THR A 2 -8.88 -21.47 -16.78
C THR A 2 -9.40 -21.32 -15.36
N ILE A 3 -8.57 -21.62 -14.36
CA ILE A 3 -8.90 -21.30 -12.96
C ILE A 3 -8.91 -19.77 -12.89
N THR A 4 -10.10 -19.16 -12.88
CA THR A 4 -10.25 -17.75 -12.56
C THR A 4 -9.65 -17.53 -11.18
N SER A 5 -8.63 -16.67 -11.10
CA SER A 5 -8.07 -16.27 -9.80
C SER A 5 -9.17 -15.63 -8.95
N PRO A 6 -9.24 -15.94 -7.64
CA PRO A 6 -10.23 -15.32 -6.76
C PRO A 6 -10.06 -13.79 -6.78
N SER A 7 -11.17 -13.06 -6.63
CA SER A 7 -11.10 -11.62 -6.43
C SER A 7 -10.33 -11.32 -5.14
N LEU A 8 -9.66 -10.16 -5.08
CA LEU A 8 -8.90 -9.75 -3.89
C LEU A 8 -9.76 -9.80 -2.62
N ALA A 9 -11.05 -9.47 -2.71
CA ALA A 9 -11.99 -9.55 -1.60
C ALA A 9 -12.16 -10.98 -1.05
N VAL A 10 -12.24 -11.99 -1.93
CA VAL A 10 -12.34 -13.40 -1.52
C VAL A 10 -11.02 -13.85 -0.90
N LEU A 11 -9.90 -13.57 -1.59
CA LEU A 11 -8.56 -13.90 -1.12
C LEU A 11 -8.28 -13.33 0.29
N TRP A 12 -8.65 -12.07 0.53
CA TRP A 12 -8.45 -11.41 1.82
C TRP A 12 -9.28 -12.02 2.93
N ARG A 13 -10.54 -12.39 2.66
CA ARG A 13 -11.43 -13.03 3.64
C ARG A 13 -10.96 -14.44 4.00
N ASP A 14 -10.46 -15.18 3.02
CA ASP A 14 -10.07 -16.58 3.21
C ASP A 14 -8.72 -16.71 3.92
N LEU A 15 -7.76 -15.84 3.58
CA LEU A 15 -6.41 -15.90 4.15
C LEU A 15 -6.24 -15.07 5.43
N ARG A 16 -7.24 -14.23 5.76
CA ARG A 16 -7.33 -13.34 6.94
C ARG A 16 -5.97 -12.95 7.52
N PRO A 17 -5.18 -12.18 6.78
CA PRO A 17 -3.95 -11.69 7.34
C PRO A 17 -4.38 -10.53 8.29
N SER A 18 -4.47 -10.84 9.59
CA SER A 18 -4.63 -9.95 10.76
C SER A 18 -5.78 -8.93 10.91
N GLY A 19 -6.65 -8.68 9.92
CA GLY A 19 -7.71 -7.65 10.06
C GLY A 19 -8.31 -7.15 8.75
N PRO A 20 -9.08 -6.04 8.77
CA PRO A 20 -9.48 -5.35 7.55
C PRO A 20 -8.23 -4.88 6.77
N PRO A 21 -8.30 -4.73 5.44
CA PRO A 21 -7.20 -4.29 4.57
C PRO A 21 -6.83 -2.80 4.74
N VAL A 22 -6.64 -2.35 5.98
CA VAL A 22 -6.32 -0.97 6.32
C VAL A 22 -4.81 -0.86 6.54
N ALA A 23 -4.12 -0.14 5.67
CA ALA A 23 -2.68 -0.24 5.49
C ALA A 23 -1.89 0.21 6.73
N HIS A 24 -2.34 1.29 7.39
CA HIS A 24 -1.69 1.79 8.61
C HIS A 24 -1.78 0.82 9.80
N THR A 25 -2.67 -0.19 9.76
CA THR A 25 -2.84 -1.19 10.83
C THR A 25 -1.89 -2.38 10.70
N PHE A 26 -1.27 -2.57 9.53
CA PHE A 26 -0.45 -3.75 9.23
C PHE A 26 0.76 -3.91 10.16
N ARG A 27 1.33 -2.81 10.65
CA ARG A 27 2.42 -2.84 11.65
C ARG A 27 2.06 -3.59 12.92
N SER A 28 0.80 -3.51 13.35
CA SER A 28 0.30 -4.18 14.53
C SER A 28 -0.16 -5.60 14.20
N GLY A 29 -0.82 -5.77 13.05
CA GLY A 29 -1.34 -7.07 12.61
C GLY A 29 -0.26 -8.10 12.24
N TYR A 30 0.92 -7.64 11.79
CA TYR A 30 2.03 -8.50 11.37
C TYR A 30 3.34 -8.18 12.07
N ALA A 31 3.28 -7.78 13.34
CA ALA A 31 4.43 -7.26 14.07
C ALA A 31 5.70 -8.13 14.00
N ASP A 32 5.57 -9.46 13.93
CA ASP A 32 6.70 -10.40 13.83
C ASP A 32 7.38 -10.40 12.45
N ARG A 33 6.65 -9.99 11.40
CA ARG A 33 7.06 -9.99 9.98
C ARG A 33 7.15 -8.61 9.36
N TRP A 34 6.92 -7.57 10.15
CA TRP A 34 6.92 -6.18 9.74
C TRP A 34 8.30 -5.53 9.89
N VAL A 35 8.64 -4.63 8.98
CA VAL A 35 9.82 -3.75 9.03
C VAL A 35 9.51 -2.43 8.34
N ARG A 36 10.11 -1.35 8.85
CA ARG A 36 9.97 0.01 8.33
C ARG A 36 11.24 0.46 7.61
N PHE A 37 11.07 1.22 6.53
CA PHE A 37 12.15 1.87 5.79
C PHE A 37 11.88 3.36 5.56
N HIS A 38 12.94 4.15 5.46
CA HIS A 38 12.94 5.55 5.03
C HIS A 38 13.46 5.68 3.60
N THR A 39 12.77 6.54 2.84
CA THR A 39 13.09 6.77 1.43
C THR A 39 14.18 7.82 1.22
N LEU A 40 14.32 8.77 2.14
CA LEU A 40 15.38 9.77 2.10
C LEU A 40 16.34 9.63 3.29
N PRO A 41 17.63 10.01 3.11
CA PRO A 41 18.60 10.06 4.21
C PRO A 41 18.14 10.95 5.37
N GLY A 42 18.58 10.61 6.59
CA GLY A 42 18.27 11.38 7.80
C GLY A 42 16.78 11.43 8.13
N SER A 43 16.00 10.46 7.66
CA SER A 43 14.55 10.37 7.86
C SER A 43 13.78 11.59 7.36
N LYS A 44 14.33 12.29 6.34
CA LYS A 44 13.61 13.38 5.66
C LYS A 44 12.30 12.84 5.07
N ARG A 45 11.20 13.55 5.33
CA ARG A 45 9.85 13.10 4.95
C ARG A 45 9.50 13.42 3.50
N TYR A 46 9.73 14.65 3.07
CA TYR A 46 9.28 15.15 1.77
C TYR A 46 10.45 15.41 0.82
N PRO A 47 10.40 14.91 -0.43
CA PRO A 47 11.33 15.31 -1.47
C PRO A 47 11.03 16.74 -1.96
N GLU A 48 12.06 17.57 -2.10
CA GLU A 48 11.98 18.97 -2.53
C GLU A 48 12.72 19.22 -3.85
N THR A 49 13.58 18.29 -4.26
CA THR A 49 14.36 18.39 -5.50
C THR A 49 14.16 17.16 -6.37
N ALA A 50 14.38 17.31 -7.68
CA ALA A 50 14.30 16.19 -8.63
C ALA A 50 15.22 15.01 -8.25
N GLY A 51 16.38 15.28 -7.65
CA GLY A 51 17.29 14.23 -7.17
C GLY A 51 16.73 13.47 -5.95
N GLU A 52 16.01 14.16 -5.06
CA GLU A 52 15.33 13.52 -3.94
C GLU A 52 14.15 12.67 -4.42
N TYR A 53 13.36 13.15 -5.38
CA TYR A 53 12.33 12.31 -6.01
C TYR A 53 12.92 11.08 -6.69
N ALA A 54 14.04 11.22 -7.40
CA ALA A 54 14.73 10.08 -7.99
C ALA A 54 15.14 9.06 -6.92
N THR A 55 15.66 9.53 -5.77
CA THR A 55 16.05 8.67 -4.64
C THR A 55 14.86 7.96 -4.01
N VAL A 56 13.74 8.67 -3.80
CA VAL A 56 12.49 8.09 -3.28
C VAL A 56 11.99 6.96 -4.18
N LEU A 57 11.91 7.21 -5.49
CA LEU A 57 11.45 6.22 -6.46
C LEU A 57 12.43 5.05 -6.60
N GLU A 58 13.73 5.30 -6.59
CA GLU A 58 14.76 4.26 -6.63
C GLU A 58 14.60 3.31 -5.45
N ARG A 59 14.48 3.82 -4.21
CA ARG A 59 14.37 2.97 -3.02
C ARG A 59 13.06 2.17 -2.98
N HIS A 60 11.93 2.78 -3.34
CA HIS A 60 10.68 2.06 -3.44
C HIS A 60 10.74 0.95 -4.49
N ASN A 61 11.22 1.25 -5.70
CA ASN A 61 11.31 0.25 -6.76
C ASN A 61 12.31 -0.87 -6.40
N ALA A 62 13.41 -0.56 -5.72
CA ALA A 62 14.34 -1.58 -5.25
C ALA A 62 13.70 -2.55 -4.24
N ILE A 63 12.89 -2.03 -3.30
CA ILE A 63 12.13 -2.87 -2.36
C ILE A 63 11.08 -3.69 -3.13
N LEU A 64 10.29 -3.06 -4.00
CA LEU A 64 9.22 -3.72 -4.75
C LEU A 64 9.73 -4.80 -5.71
N ASP A 65 10.86 -4.57 -6.38
CA ASP A 65 11.52 -5.56 -7.24
C ASP A 65 11.91 -6.83 -6.49
N GLU A 66 12.39 -6.70 -5.26
CA GLU A 66 12.75 -7.84 -4.44
C GLU A 66 11.52 -8.56 -3.86
N LEU A 67 10.45 -7.82 -3.54
CA LEU A 67 9.20 -8.39 -3.03
C LEU A 67 8.41 -9.16 -4.09
N PHE A 68 8.39 -8.65 -5.33
CA PHE A 68 7.48 -9.11 -6.39
C PHE A 68 8.19 -9.53 -7.70
N PRO A 69 9.30 -10.29 -7.65
CA PRO A 69 10.10 -10.59 -8.83
C PRO A 69 9.31 -11.46 -9.81
N GLY A 70 8.96 -10.89 -10.97
CA GLY A 70 8.26 -11.60 -12.04
C GLY A 70 6.85 -12.07 -11.68
N THR A 71 6.23 -11.46 -10.66
CA THR A 71 4.87 -11.81 -10.21
C THR A 71 3.86 -10.76 -10.59
N ASP A 72 2.59 -11.15 -10.68
CA ASP A 72 1.49 -10.20 -10.65
C ASP A 72 1.34 -9.63 -9.23
N VAL A 73 0.98 -8.35 -9.15
CA VAL A 73 0.70 -7.64 -7.92
C VAL A 73 -0.72 -7.08 -7.95
N PHE A 74 -1.33 -7.01 -6.78
CA PHE A 74 -2.45 -6.12 -6.54
C PHE A 74 -1.91 -4.75 -6.13
N VAL A 75 -2.35 -3.70 -6.81
CA VAL A 75 -2.13 -2.31 -6.38
C VAL A 75 -3.43 -1.82 -5.76
N VAL A 76 -3.37 -1.33 -4.53
CA VAL A 76 -4.56 -0.89 -3.79
C VAL A 76 -4.43 0.59 -3.44
N THR A 77 -5.50 1.34 -3.70
CA THR A 77 -5.64 2.74 -3.28
C THR A 77 -6.98 2.96 -2.60
N ALA A 78 -7.10 4.04 -1.82
CA ALA A 78 -8.31 4.35 -1.08
C ALA A 78 -8.93 5.70 -1.49
N ASP A 79 -10.24 5.83 -1.30
CA ASP A 79 -10.90 7.12 -1.09
C ASP A 79 -11.86 7.05 0.11
N TRP A 80 -12.36 8.22 0.52
CA TRP A 80 -13.28 8.37 1.65
C TRP A 80 -14.58 9.01 1.21
N ALA A 81 -15.69 8.60 1.81
CA ALA A 81 -17.02 9.16 1.59
C ALA A 81 -17.85 9.18 2.87
N ALA A 82 -18.83 10.09 2.92
CA ALA A 82 -19.82 10.19 4.01
C ALA A 82 -20.84 9.04 4.00
N THR A 83 -21.00 8.35 2.87
CA THR A 83 -21.84 7.16 2.75
C THR A 83 -21.14 6.10 1.91
N ALA A 84 -21.49 4.83 2.11
CA ALA A 84 -20.86 3.71 1.41
C ALA A 84 -20.88 3.87 -0.13
N ASP A 85 -22.01 4.35 -0.68
CA ASP A 85 -22.22 4.47 -2.14
C ASP A 85 -22.19 5.93 -2.64
N GLY A 86 -21.88 6.89 -1.76
CA GLY A 86 -21.89 8.32 -2.08
C GLY A 86 -20.68 8.81 -2.88
N PRO A 87 -20.63 10.11 -3.22
CA PRO A 87 -19.44 10.71 -3.83
C PRO A 87 -18.25 10.65 -2.85
N ALA A 88 -17.03 10.49 -3.39
CA ALA A 88 -15.82 10.65 -2.60
C ALA A 88 -15.64 12.12 -2.19
N HIS A 89 -15.09 12.37 -0.98
CA HIS A 89 -14.73 13.72 -0.54
C HIS A 89 -13.64 14.34 -1.43
N HIS A 90 -12.59 13.55 -1.70
CA HIS A 90 -11.44 13.95 -2.53
C HIS A 90 -11.11 12.81 -3.51
N PRO A 91 -11.80 12.73 -4.67
CA PRO A 91 -11.61 11.65 -5.63
C PRO A 91 -10.25 11.70 -6.36
N GLU A 92 -9.62 12.87 -6.40
CA GLU A 92 -8.32 13.09 -7.05
C GLU A 92 -7.19 13.24 -6.02
N PRO A 93 -5.98 12.74 -6.33
CA PRO A 93 -5.54 12.21 -7.62
C PRO A 93 -5.84 10.72 -7.83
N ARG A 94 -6.53 10.05 -6.89
CA ARG A 94 -6.77 8.59 -6.93
C ARG A 94 -7.40 8.13 -8.24
N ARG A 95 -8.48 8.78 -8.70
CA ARG A 95 -9.20 8.38 -9.91
C ARG A 95 -8.35 8.54 -11.17
N THR A 96 -7.58 9.62 -11.27
CA THR A 96 -6.67 9.82 -12.41
C THR A 96 -5.51 8.81 -12.40
N LEU A 97 -4.84 8.62 -11.26
CA LEU A 97 -3.65 7.77 -11.17
C LEU A 97 -3.96 6.26 -11.07
N HIS A 98 -5.19 5.90 -10.71
CA HIS A 98 -5.65 4.52 -10.59
C HIS A 98 -7.06 4.36 -11.21
N ALA A 99 -7.17 4.72 -12.50
CA ALA A 99 -8.42 4.69 -13.25
C ALA A 99 -9.00 3.27 -13.42
N ASP A 100 -8.13 2.26 -13.54
CA ASP A 100 -8.53 0.85 -13.69
C ASP A 100 -8.84 0.17 -12.34
N GLY A 101 -8.71 0.89 -11.23
CA GLY A 101 -8.97 0.35 -9.89
C GLY A 101 -10.44 0.04 -9.69
N ILE A 102 -10.75 -1.23 -9.42
CA ILE A 102 -12.11 -1.71 -9.15
C ILE A 102 -12.36 -1.72 -7.64
N HIS A 103 -13.47 -1.11 -7.21
CA HIS A 103 -13.89 -1.15 -5.82
C HIS A 103 -14.09 -2.60 -5.35
N TRP A 104 -13.45 -2.98 -4.24
CA TRP A 104 -13.48 -4.36 -3.75
C TRP A 104 -13.72 -4.48 -2.23
N TRP A 105 -13.56 -3.39 -1.48
CA TRP A 105 -13.76 -3.36 -0.04
C TRP A 105 -14.26 -1.99 0.44
N THR A 106 -15.11 -2.00 1.46
CA THR A 106 -15.48 -0.81 2.22
C THR A 106 -15.26 -1.11 3.70
N ASP A 107 -14.47 -0.28 4.35
CA ASP A 107 -14.32 -0.24 5.80
C ASP A 107 -15.08 0.99 6.31
N SER A 108 -15.97 0.80 7.28
CA SER A 108 -16.88 1.86 7.74
C SER A 108 -16.69 2.10 9.22
N ASP A 109 -16.36 3.34 9.58
CA ASP A 109 -16.45 3.82 10.95
C ASP A 109 -17.77 4.58 11.11
N THR A 110 -18.71 3.93 11.80
CA THR A 110 -20.04 4.46 12.11
C THR A 110 -20.28 4.44 13.62
N ALA A 111 -19.21 4.53 14.41
CA ALA A 111 -19.30 4.49 15.86
C ALA A 111 -19.97 5.74 16.44
N ASP A 112 -19.84 6.88 15.75
CA ASP A 112 -20.53 8.11 16.12
C ASP A 112 -22.05 7.99 15.90
N PRO A 113 -22.90 8.38 16.87
CA PRO A 113 -24.35 8.35 16.69
C PRO A 113 -24.86 9.34 15.63
N ASP A 114 -24.10 10.40 15.32
CA ASP A 114 -24.44 11.37 14.29
C ASP A 114 -23.87 10.91 12.92
N PRO A 115 -24.75 10.60 11.94
CA PRO A 115 -24.34 10.12 10.62
C PRO A 115 -23.41 11.06 9.84
N ASP A 116 -23.38 12.35 10.17
CA ASP A 116 -22.51 13.32 9.50
C ASP A 116 -21.02 13.09 9.85
N PHE A 117 -20.74 12.36 10.94
CA PHE A 117 -19.38 11.92 11.32
C PHE A 117 -19.05 10.50 10.88
N HIS A 118 -19.93 9.83 10.14
CA HIS A 118 -19.63 8.51 9.58
C HIS A 118 -18.59 8.64 8.47
N VAL A 119 -17.60 7.74 8.49
CA VAL A 119 -16.53 7.72 7.51
C VAL A 119 -16.46 6.35 6.87
N HIS A 120 -16.60 6.31 5.54
CA HIS A 120 -16.47 5.10 4.76
C HIS A 120 -15.19 5.16 3.93
N MET A 121 -14.18 4.38 4.31
CA MET A 121 -12.98 4.17 3.51
C MET A 121 -13.25 3.07 2.47
N ARG A 122 -13.04 3.38 1.20
CA ARG A 122 -13.30 2.45 0.09
C ARG A 122 -12.01 2.15 -0.63
N LEU A 123 -11.74 0.86 -0.81
CA LEU A 123 -10.52 0.38 -1.43
C LEU A 123 -10.79 -0.09 -2.85
N TYR A 124 -9.89 0.32 -3.74
CA TYR A 124 -9.91 0.02 -5.16
C TYR A 124 -8.64 -0.73 -5.51
N ALA A 125 -8.77 -1.78 -6.32
CA ALA A 125 -7.65 -2.59 -6.72
C ALA A 125 -7.70 -2.93 -8.21
N ASP A 126 -6.54 -2.94 -8.83
CA ASP A 126 -6.30 -3.66 -10.07
C ASP A 126 -5.23 -4.73 -9.86
N ARG A 127 -5.11 -5.63 -10.82
CA ARG A 127 -4.05 -6.63 -10.88
C ARG A 127 -3.22 -6.38 -12.13
N ARG A 128 -1.92 -6.25 -11.95
CA ARG A 128 -0.98 -6.02 -13.05
C ARG A 128 0.33 -6.80 -12.84
N PRO A 129 1.03 -7.18 -13.93
CA PRO A 129 2.39 -7.70 -13.82
C PRO A 129 3.30 -6.63 -13.21
N TRP A 130 4.08 -6.99 -12.20
CA TRP A 130 5.06 -6.06 -11.63
C TRP A 130 6.15 -5.73 -12.66
N ARG A 131 6.47 -4.44 -12.78
CA ARG A 131 7.63 -3.92 -13.50
C ARG A 131 8.14 -2.68 -12.76
N PRO A 132 9.47 -2.50 -12.60
CA PRO A 132 10.00 -1.26 -12.06
C PRO A 132 9.43 -0.05 -12.81
N GLY A 133 8.97 0.95 -12.08
CA GLY A 133 8.36 2.16 -12.62
C GLY A 133 6.85 2.11 -12.83
N CYS A 134 6.19 0.94 -12.77
CA CYS A 134 4.77 0.82 -13.14
C CYS A 134 3.80 1.48 -12.14
N VAL A 135 4.31 1.97 -11.01
CA VAL A 135 3.55 2.69 -9.98
C VAL A 135 4.21 4.00 -9.56
N ASP A 136 5.19 4.52 -10.32
CA ASP A 136 5.95 5.71 -9.93
C ASP A 136 5.09 6.95 -9.72
N GLU A 137 4.03 7.12 -10.52
CA GLU A 137 3.11 8.26 -10.34
C GLU A 137 2.31 8.15 -9.04
N LEU A 138 1.92 6.93 -8.63
CA LEU A 138 1.30 6.68 -7.34
C LEU A 138 2.29 6.94 -6.20
N LEU A 139 3.53 6.46 -6.33
CA LEU A 139 4.58 6.67 -5.33
C LEU A 139 4.93 8.16 -5.16
N ARG A 140 4.94 8.95 -6.24
CA ARG A 140 5.09 10.41 -6.16
C ARG A 140 3.92 11.05 -5.41
N ALA A 141 2.68 10.68 -5.74
CA ALA A 141 1.51 11.21 -5.05
C ALA A 141 1.50 10.84 -3.55
N VAL A 142 2.00 9.66 -3.19
CA VAL A 142 2.20 9.26 -1.79
C VAL A 142 3.29 10.10 -1.12
N ALA A 143 4.44 10.31 -1.78
CA ALA A 143 5.52 11.13 -1.25
C ALA A 143 5.12 12.59 -1.03
N ASP A 144 4.15 13.08 -1.80
CA ASP A 144 3.58 14.44 -1.69
C ASP A 144 2.41 14.52 -0.68
N ASP A 145 2.12 13.44 0.05
CA ASP A 145 0.95 13.32 0.95
C ASP A 145 -0.40 13.61 0.25
N ARG A 146 -0.47 13.35 -1.06
CA ARG A 146 -1.68 13.51 -1.88
C ARG A 146 -2.48 12.23 -2.01
N LEU A 147 -1.90 11.10 -1.66
CA LEU A 147 -2.53 9.79 -1.70
C LEU A 147 -2.13 9.00 -0.46
N ALA A 148 -3.11 8.55 0.31
CA ALA A 148 -2.92 7.76 1.53
C ALA A 148 -3.55 6.37 1.39
N GLU A 149 -3.28 5.49 2.36
CA GLU A 149 -3.80 4.10 2.39
C GLU A 149 -3.50 3.31 1.11
N VAL A 150 -2.32 3.56 0.51
CA VAL A 150 -1.83 2.79 -0.62
C VAL A 150 -1.11 1.55 -0.10
N PHE A 151 -1.35 0.40 -0.73
CA PHE A 151 -0.47 -0.74 -0.55
C PHE A 151 -0.40 -1.63 -1.80
N LEU A 152 0.68 -2.39 -1.90
CA LEU A 152 0.88 -3.40 -2.93
C LEU A 152 1.04 -4.76 -2.26
N THR A 153 0.52 -5.81 -2.88
CA THR A 153 0.66 -7.17 -2.35
C THR A 153 0.73 -8.21 -3.46
N ASP A 154 1.40 -9.33 -3.19
CA ASP A 154 1.42 -10.47 -4.09
C ASP A 154 0.05 -11.17 -4.12
N THR A 155 -0.21 -11.98 -5.15
CA THR A 155 -1.49 -12.69 -5.28
C THR A 155 -1.74 -13.76 -4.21
N GLY A 156 -0.79 -13.96 -3.29
CA GLY A 156 -0.93 -14.85 -2.14
C GLY A 156 -1.10 -14.12 -0.80
N LEU A 157 -1.13 -12.78 -0.78
CA LEU A 157 -1.16 -11.96 0.45
C LEU A 157 -0.06 -12.31 1.47
N ARG A 158 1.11 -12.70 0.96
CA ARG A 158 2.26 -13.12 1.78
C ARG A 158 3.21 -11.95 2.02
N ARG A 159 3.25 -10.99 1.10
CA ARG A 159 4.09 -9.80 1.19
C ARG A 159 3.24 -8.56 0.93
N ILE A 160 3.46 -7.52 1.71
CA ILE A 160 2.75 -6.25 1.57
C ILE A 160 3.76 -5.11 1.63
N HIS A 161 3.66 -4.16 0.72
CA HIS A 161 4.39 -2.91 0.73
C HIS A 161 3.40 -1.76 0.86
N HIS A 162 3.45 -1.04 1.98
CA HIS A 162 2.63 0.13 2.27
C HIS A 162 3.51 1.39 2.25
N PRO A 163 3.59 2.12 1.12
CA PRO A 163 4.29 3.38 1.08
C PRO A 163 3.47 4.47 1.79
N TYR A 164 4.18 5.41 2.40
CA TYR A 164 3.65 6.66 2.93
C TYR A 164 4.71 7.74 2.77
N ASP A 165 4.38 8.98 3.08
CA ASP A 165 5.33 10.07 2.95
C ASP A 165 6.54 9.90 3.90
N GLY A 166 7.73 9.86 3.32
CA GLY A 166 9.00 9.62 4.02
C GLY A 166 9.41 8.16 4.19
N GLY A 167 8.65 7.18 3.69
CA GLY A 167 9.03 5.79 3.85
C GLY A 167 8.05 4.74 3.36
N ALA A 168 8.25 3.52 3.84
CA ALA A 168 7.30 2.43 3.67
C ALA A 168 7.35 1.47 4.85
N ASP A 169 6.20 0.87 5.12
CA ASP A 169 6.08 -0.32 5.95
C ASP A 169 6.01 -1.55 5.03
N VAL A 170 6.79 -2.57 5.36
CA VAL A 170 6.87 -3.81 4.60
C VAL A 170 6.56 -4.99 5.49
N VAL A 171 5.69 -5.87 5.01
CA VAL A 171 5.34 -7.14 5.64
C VAL A 171 5.91 -8.26 4.79
N LEU A 172 6.66 -9.17 5.40
CA LEU A 172 7.28 -10.32 4.73
C LEU A 172 6.52 -11.61 5.04
N ALA A 173 6.82 -12.70 4.32
CA ALA A 173 6.08 -13.94 4.52
C ALA A 173 6.43 -14.60 5.86
N THR A 174 7.64 -14.40 6.38
CA THR A 174 8.13 -14.99 7.64
C THR A 174 9.07 -14.03 8.40
N PRO A 175 9.24 -14.20 9.73
CA PRO A 175 10.19 -13.40 10.50
C PRO A 175 11.63 -13.52 9.99
N ALA A 176 12.05 -14.73 9.62
CA ALA A 176 13.39 -14.97 9.09
C ALA A 176 13.62 -14.28 7.73
N GLU A 177 12.58 -14.16 6.90
CA GLU A 177 12.64 -13.36 5.68
C GLU A 177 12.71 -11.86 6.00
N ARG A 178 11.91 -11.38 6.95
CA ARG A 178 11.97 -9.99 7.44
C ARG A 178 13.36 -9.62 7.91
N ASP A 179 14.02 -10.46 8.72
CA ASP A 179 15.37 -10.18 9.24
C ASP A 179 16.40 -10.10 8.11
N ARG A 180 16.35 -11.03 7.13
CA ARG A 180 17.25 -10.99 5.96
C ARG A 180 17.00 -9.75 5.10
N PHE A 181 15.74 -9.38 4.90
CA PHE A 181 15.35 -8.21 4.13
C PHE A 181 15.80 -6.91 4.81
N ALA A 182 15.57 -6.79 6.12
CA ALA A 182 16.01 -5.66 6.92
C ALA A 182 17.54 -5.48 6.88
N ASN A 183 18.30 -6.58 7.01
CA ASN A 183 19.76 -6.54 6.95
C ASN A 183 20.29 -6.11 5.57
N ARG A 184 19.59 -6.45 4.48
CA ARG A 184 19.98 -6.05 3.12
C ARG A 184 19.84 -4.54 2.91
N TYR A 185 18.79 -3.94 3.47
CA TYR A 185 18.48 -2.52 3.34
C TYR A 185 18.72 -1.77 4.66
N VAL A 186 19.75 -2.18 5.41
CA VAL A 186 20.04 -1.66 6.76
C VAL A 186 20.24 -0.14 6.78
N GLU A 187 20.86 0.41 5.72
CA GLU A 187 21.09 1.85 5.54
C GLU A 187 19.80 2.67 5.38
N TRP A 188 18.66 2.00 5.15
CA TRP A 188 17.36 2.63 4.95
C TRP A 188 16.44 2.43 6.15
N LEU A 189 16.88 1.74 7.20
CA LEU A 189 16.09 1.59 8.42
C LEU A 189 16.00 2.93 9.19
N PRO A 190 14.94 3.12 10.01
CA PRO A 190 14.90 4.18 11.00
C PRO A 190 16.12 4.13 11.91
N THR A 191 16.79 5.28 12.03
CA THR A 191 17.84 5.53 13.03
C THR A 191 17.25 5.91 14.38
#